data_AF-A0A9J6EAB8-F1
#
_entry.id   AF-A0A9J6EAB8-F1
#
_cell.length_a   1.000
_cell.length_b   1.000
_cell.length_c   1.000
_cell.angle_alpha   90.00
_cell.angle_beta   90.00
_cell.angle_gamma   90.00
#
_symmetry.space_group_name_H-M   'P 1'
#
loop_
_entity.id
_entity.type
_entity.pdbx_description
1 polymer ?
#
loop_
_entity_poly.entity_id
_entity_poly.type
_entity_poly.pdbx_seq_one_letter_code
_entity_poly.pdbx_strand_id
1 'polypeptide(L)'
;MTLTIIPSGREKKAKVDTQRVYRIAGEPIRNIFYTIVWKYLGIRFDGTMPNNNTVRNDLRILPAHLARTALKPQQRLVALRCYLLPRPIHRLVLGPISAKLLKALDKIVRASVRTWLSLPHDVSIGFLYVPIPVGGLGLMCLRFSIPYMKTYRVDRLLYSDHYQCTVAVTKDFIRKALRQAQNLTQFGGDVFGSVAAARKYWTRNLHSNFDGRPLSQCPTASGSMAWLGEGTTFLKGIEFIDLANFHIATISNLTCLTWPVHLTTQSRWL
;
A
#
# COMPACT_ATOMS: atom_id res chain seq x y z
N MET A 1 26.01 -6.30 -16.00
CA MET A 1 25.78 -7.77 -16.07
C MET A 1 25.06 -8.06 -17.38
N THR A 2 25.33 -9.18 -18.03
CA THR A 2 24.66 -9.57 -19.28
C THR A 2 23.99 -10.93 -19.18
N LEU A 3 22.83 -11.06 -19.80
CA LEU A 3 22.09 -12.31 -19.92
C LEU A 3 21.73 -12.51 -21.40
N THR A 4 22.31 -13.53 -22.02
CA THR A 4 22.04 -13.91 -23.40
C THR A 4 21.13 -15.10 -23.48
N ILE A 5 19.95 -14.91 -24.07
CA ILE A 5 18.96 -15.98 -24.25
C ILE A 5 18.82 -16.24 -25.74
N ILE A 6 19.09 -17.48 -26.14
CA ILE A 6 18.92 -17.95 -27.52
C ILE A 6 17.63 -18.79 -27.56
N PRO A 7 16.58 -18.34 -28.26
CA PRO A 7 15.37 -19.13 -28.43
C PRO A 7 15.62 -20.29 -29.40
N SER A 8 15.24 -21.50 -29.01
CA SER A 8 15.13 -22.66 -29.91
C SER A 8 13.66 -22.87 -30.25
N GLY A 9 13.23 -22.33 -31.39
CA GLY A 9 11.82 -22.34 -31.81
C GLY A 9 11.23 -23.73 -32.00
N ARG A 10 12.04 -24.70 -32.41
CA ARG A 10 11.61 -26.08 -32.68
C ARG A 10 11.23 -26.85 -31.40
N GLU A 11 11.99 -26.64 -30.32
CA GLU A 11 11.75 -27.30 -29.04
C GLU A 11 10.87 -26.48 -28.09
N LYS A 12 10.50 -25.24 -28.46
CA LYS A 12 9.88 -24.25 -27.56
C LYS A 12 10.70 -24.04 -26.27
N LYS A 13 12.02 -24.19 -26.35
CA LYS A 13 12.97 -24.00 -25.25
C LYS A 13 13.86 -22.80 -25.52
N ALA A 14 14.44 -22.23 -24.49
CA ALA A 14 15.43 -21.18 -24.60
C ALA A 14 16.71 -21.61 -23.87
N LYS A 15 17.87 -21.44 -24.52
CA LYS A 15 19.18 -21.73 -23.93
C LYS A 15 19.79 -20.42 -23.46
N VAL A 16 20.32 -20.40 -22.23
CA VAL A 16 21.18 -19.30 -21.79
C VAL A 16 22.58 -19.55 -22.32
N ASP A 17 23.06 -18.63 -23.13
CA ASP A 17 24.41 -18.70 -23.68
C ASP A 17 25.39 -18.01 -22.73
N THR A 18 26.25 -18.79 -22.10
CA THR A 18 27.28 -18.33 -21.18
C THR A 18 28.61 -18.01 -21.86
N GLN A 19 28.79 -18.40 -23.14
CA GLN A 19 30.05 -18.26 -23.88
C GLN A 19 30.22 -16.86 -24.46
N ARG A 20 29.12 -16.14 -24.73
CA ARG A 20 29.16 -14.76 -25.20
C ARG A 20 29.56 -13.81 -24.07
N VAL A 21 30.68 -13.11 -24.26
CA VAL A 21 31.18 -12.08 -23.35
C VAL A 21 31.00 -10.72 -24.02
N TYR A 22 30.17 -9.87 -23.41
CA TYR A 22 30.01 -8.48 -23.83
C TYR A 22 31.03 -7.59 -23.13
N ARG A 23 31.56 -6.60 -23.83
CA ARG A 23 32.51 -5.63 -23.27
C ARG A 23 31.95 -4.21 -23.37
N ILE A 24 32.12 -3.41 -22.32
CA ILE A 24 31.89 -1.95 -22.35
C ILE A 24 33.23 -1.29 -22.04
N ALA A 25 33.66 -0.35 -22.88
CA ALA A 25 34.95 0.36 -22.73
C ALA A 25 36.17 -0.59 -22.56
N GLY A 26 36.13 -1.77 -23.17
CA GLY A 26 37.19 -2.78 -23.08
C GLY A 26 37.06 -3.76 -21.90
N GLU A 27 36.26 -3.45 -20.88
CA GLU A 27 36.05 -4.32 -19.72
C GLU A 27 34.94 -5.37 -19.96
N PRO A 28 35.18 -6.66 -19.63
CA PRO A 28 34.18 -7.70 -19.77
C PRO A 28 33.08 -7.56 -18.72
N ILE A 29 31.83 -7.54 -19.18
CA ILE A 29 30.67 -7.52 -18.30
C ILE A 29 30.41 -8.95 -17.81
N ARG A 30 30.20 -9.09 -16.49
CA ARG A 30 29.82 -10.36 -15.86
C ARG A 30 28.57 -10.96 -16.52
N ASN A 31 28.70 -12.19 -17.03
CA ASN A 31 27.57 -13.01 -17.49
C ASN A 31 26.83 -13.61 -16.28
N ILE A 32 25.50 -13.60 -16.32
CA ILE A 32 24.64 -14.11 -15.25
C ILE A 32 23.77 -15.27 -15.75
N PHE A 33 23.56 -16.25 -14.87
CA PHE A 33 22.60 -17.33 -15.10
C PHE A 33 21.16 -16.87 -14.84
N TYR A 34 20.19 -17.58 -15.43
CA TYR A 34 18.76 -17.29 -15.27
C TYR A 34 18.26 -17.45 -13.84
N THR A 35 18.93 -18.24 -13.00
CA THR A 35 18.57 -18.48 -11.59
C THR A 35 19.09 -17.41 -10.64
N ILE A 36 19.95 -16.51 -11.11
CA ILE A 36 20.54 -15.48 -10.26
C ILE A 36 19.55 -14.35 -10.09
N VAL A 37 19.17 -14.11 -8.83
CA VAL A 37 18.41 -12.91 -8.45
C VAL A 37 19.37 -11.75 -8.28
N TRP A 38 19.12 -10.65 -8.99
CA TRP A 38 19.93 -9.44 -8.91
C TRP A 38 19.08 -8.19 -8.71
N LYS A 39 19.68 -7.10 -8.22
CA LYS A 39 18.98 -5.86 -7.89
C LYS A 39 19.41 -4.73 -8.83
N TYR A 40 18.45 -4.06 -9.44
CA TYR A 40 18.67 -2.89 -10.30
C TYR A 40 17.62 -1.82 -10.03
N LEU A 41 18.07 -0.58 -9.79
CA LEU A 41 17.21 0.56 -9.42
C LEU A 41 16.20 0.23 -8.31
N GLY A 42 16.60 -0.60 -7.33
CA GLY A 42 15.72 -1.00 -6.23
C GLY A 42 14.74 -2.14 -6.54
N ILE A 43 14.67 -2.62 -7.78
CA ILE A 43 13.83 -3.76 -8.20
C ILE A 43 14.69 -5.02 -8.20
N ARG A 44 14.10 -6.15 -7.78
CA ARG A 44 14.75 -7.46 -7.88
C ARG A 44 14.30 -8.13 -9.17
N PHE A 45 15.24 -8.64 -9.93
CA PHE A 45 15.03 -9.37 -11.16
C PHE A 45 15.39 -10.83 -10.96
N ASP A 46 14.56 -11.71 -11.48
CA ASP A 46 14.77 -13.15 -11.55
C ASP A 46 14.90 -13.50 -13.03
N GLY A 47 16.15 -13.67 -13.48
CA GLY A 47 16.48 -13.65 -14.91
C GLY A 47 16.08 -12.32 -15.57
N THR A 48 15.15 -12.38 -16.53
CA THR A 48 14.64 -11.21 -17.28
C THR A 48 13.41 -10.56 -16.63
N MET A 49 12.77 -11.23 -15.67
CA MET A 49 11.47 -10.80 -15.15
C MET A 49 11.61 -10.11 -13.79
N PRO A 50 10.98 -8.94 -13.59
CA PRO A 50 10.95 -8.31 -12.28
C PRO A 50 10.11 -9.16 -11.30
N ASN A 51 10.58 -9.28 -10.06
CA ASN A 51 9.96 -10.10 -9.03
C ASN A 51 9.57 -9.24 -7.80
N ASN A 52 8.29 -9.30 -7.43
CA ASN A 52 7.69 -8.55 -6.32
C ASN A 52 7.43 -9.40 -5.06
N ASN A 53 7.90 -10.65 -4.99
CA ASN A 53 7.63 -11.58 -3.88
C ASN A 53 8.06 -11.03 -2.51
N THR A 54 9.13 -10.21 -2.48
CA THR A 54 9.67 -9.61 -1.25
C THR A 54 8.80 -8.49 -0.69
N VAL A 55 8.03 -7.80 -1.53
CA VAL A 55 7.20 -6.66 -1.12
C VAL A 55 6.17 -7.07 -0.06
N ARG A 56 5.62 -8.28 -0.18
CA ARG A 56 4.69 -8.82 0.80
C ARG A 56 5.33 -9.04 2.15
N ASN A 57 6.54 -9.58 2.18
CA ASN A 57 7.27 -9.81 3.44
C ASN A 57 7.68 -8.49 4.07
N ASP A 58 8.19 -7.54 3.28
CA ASP A 58 8.53 -6.19 3.75
C ASP A 58 7.32 -5.51 4.41
N LEU A 59 6.14 -5.58 3.79
CA LEU A 59 4.92 -4.99 4.34
C LEU A 59 4.34 -5.74 5.54
N ARG A 60 4.77 -6.98 5.83
CA ARG A 60 4.44 -7.67 7.09
C ARG A 60 5.41 -7.28 8.20
N ILE A 61 6.69 -7.21 7.87
CA ILE A 61 7.78 -7.00 8.82
C ILE A 61 7.82 -5.53 9.29
N LEU A 62 7.72 -4.57 8.37
CA LEU A 62 7.85 -3.14 8.71
C LEU A 62 6.78 -2.63 9.68
N PRO A 63 5.47 -2.89 9.48
CA PRO A 63 4.45 -2.51 10.46
C PRO A 63 4.62 -3.24 11.80
N ALA A 64 5.05 -4.51 11.79
CA ALA A 64 5.31 -5.25 13.02
C ALA A 64 6.46 -4.63 13.83
N HIS A 65 7.51 -4.14 13.16
CA HIS A 65 8.57 -3.38 13.84
C HIS A 65 8.05 -2.07 14.42
N LEU A 66 7.25 -1.30 13.68
CA LEU A 66 6.63 -0.08 14.22
C LEU A 66 5.75 -0.36 15.44
N ALA A 67 5.04 -1.49 15.45
CA ALA A 67 4.23 -1.91 16.60
C ALA A 67 5.09 -2.18 17.85
N ARG A 68 6.31 -2.71 17.67
CA ARG A 68 7.24 -2.99 18.77
C ARG A 68 7.97 -1.75 19.28
N THR A 69 8.14 -0.72 18.44
CA THR A 69 8.74 0.54 18.87
C THR A 69 7.82 1.33 19.81
N ALA A 70 8.40 2.03 20.79
CA ALA A 70 7.70 2.89 21.75
C ALA A 70 7.23 4.21 21.10
N LEU A 71 6.42 4.11 20.05
CA LEU A 71 5.81 5.23 19.34
C LEU A 71 4.33 5.34 19.70
N LYS A 72 3.82 6.59 19.78
CA LYS A 72 2.38 6.83 19.95
C LYS A 72 1.60 6.30 18.73
N PRO A 73 0.37 5.80 18.87
CA PRO A 73 -0.46 5.33 17.75
C PRO A 73 -0.58 6.35 16.60
N GLN A 74 -0.79 7.62 16.92
CA GLN A 74 -0.78 8.72 15.95
C GLN A 74 0.53 8.81 15.13
N GLN A 75 1.69 8.68 15.79
CA GLN A 75 2.99 8.69 15.12
C GLN A 75 3.17 7.46 14.22
N ARG A 76 2.66 6.29 14.65
CA ARG A 76 2.67 5.06 13.83
C ARG A 76 1.83 5.23 12.56
N LEU A 77 0.67 5.88 12.65
CA LEU A 77 -0.18 6.17 11.49
C LEU A 77 0.50 7.13 10.50
N VAL A 78 1.08 8.22 11.00
CA VAL A 78 1.84 9.16 10.17
C VAL A 78 3.01 8.46 9.50
N ALA A 79 3.76 7.65 10.25
CA ALA A 79 4.88 6.87 9.71
C ALA A 79 4.42 5.92 8.60
N LEU A 80 3.29 5.23 8.83
CA LEU A 80 2.70 4.33 7.85
C LEU A 80 2.31 5.06 6.56
N ARG A 81 1.56 6.16 6.68
CA ARG A 81 1.02 6.92 5.55
C ARG A 81 2.12 7.61 4.74
N CYS A 82 3.04 8.30 5.41
CA CYS A 82 4.01 9.15 4.76
C CYS A 82 5.27 8.41 4.32
N TYR A 83 5.67 7.33 5.02
CA TYR A 83 6.95 6.66 4.75
C TYR A 83 6.81 5.20 4.36
N LEU A 84 5.99 4.38 5.03
CA LEU A 84 5.95 2.94 4.74
C LEU A 84 5.14 2.61 3.48
N LEU A 85 3.96 3.21 3.30
CA LEU A 85 3.11 2.96 2.14
C LEU A 85 3.73 3.46 0.82
N PRO A 86 4.48 4.59 0.79
CA PRO A 86 5.16 5.01 -0.43
C PRO A 86 6.36 4.14 -0.84
N ARG A 87 7.06 3.51 0.11
CA ARG A 87 8.27 2.69 -0.17
C ARG A 87 8.08 1.59 -1.23
N PRO A 88 7.00 0.78 -1.22
CA PRO A 88 6.80 -0.25 -2.24
C PRO A 88 6.29 0.29 -3.57
N ILE A 89 5.84 1.55 -3.68
CA ILE A 89 5.23 2.09 -4.90
C ILE A 89 6.14 1.92 -6.10
N HIS A 90 7.41 2.34 -6.00
CA HIS A 90 8.36 2.25 -7.11
C HIS A 90 8.51 0.83 -7.64
N ARG A 91 8.63 -0.15 -6.73
CA ARG A 91 8.77 -1.57 -7.06
C ARG A 91 7.49 -2.14 -7.66
N LEU A 92 6.34 -1.78 -7.12
CA LEU A 92 5.04 -2.27 -7.59
C LEU A 92 4.64 -1.66 -8.94
N VAL A 93 4.93 -0.38 -9.20
CA VAL A 93 4.63 0.29 -10.46
C VAL A 93 5.47 -0.30 -11.61
N LEU A 94 6.75 -0.56 -11.37
CA LEU A 94 7.67 -1.09 -12.39
C LEU A 94 7.62 -2.61 -12.52
N GLY A 95 7.28 -3.32 -11.44
CA GLY A 95 7.19 -4.78 -11.43
C GLY A 95 5.84 -5.35 -11.90
N PRO A 96 5.68 -6.68 -11.83
CA PRO A 96 4.42 -7.34 -12.15
C PRO A 96 3.39 -7.06 -11.05
N ILE A 97 2.15 -6.83 -11.47
CA ILE A 97 1.03 -6.55 -10.56
C ILE A 97 -0.07 -7.58 -10.76
N SER A 98 -0.76 -7.92 -9.68
CA SER A 98 -1.92 -8.82 -9.68
C SER A 98 -2.92 -8.34 -8.65
N ALA A 99 -4.22 -8.49 -8.95
CA ALA A 99 -5.29 -8.16 -8.01
C ALA A 99 -5.11 -8.89 -6.67
N LYS A 100 -4.71 -10.17 -6.72
CA LYS A 100 -4.50 -11.01 -5.52
C LYS A 100 -3.37 -10.45 -4.65
N LEU A 101 -2.26 -10.06 -5.28
CA LEU A 101 -1.12 -9.47 -4.58
C LEU A 101 -1.54 -8.16 -3.90
N LEU A 102 -2.10 -7.21 -4.65
CA LEU A 102 -2.47 -5.90 -4.11
C LEU A 102 -3.52 -5.99 -3.00
N LYS A 103 -4.54 -6.85 -3.17
CA LYS A 103 -5.53 -7.13 -2.10
C LYS A 103 -4.88 -7.69 -0.84
N ALA A 104 -3.88 -8.57 -0.99
CA ALA A 104 -3.15 -9.13 0.14
C ALA A 104 -2.31 -8.08 0.87
N LEU A 105 -1.66 -7.16 0.13
CA LEU A 105 -0.90 -6.05 0.72
C LEU A 105 -1.82 -5.11 1.50
N ASP A 106 -2.95 -4.72 0.90
CA ASP A 106 -3.95 -3.90 1.57
C ASP A 106 -4.49 -4.60 2.83
N LYS A 107 -4.74 -5.91 2.78
CA LYS A 107 -5.20 -6.67 3.96
C LYS A 107 -4.19 -6.62 5.11
N ILE A 108 -2.89 -6.72 4.83
CA ILE A 108 -1.83 -6.63 5.84
C ILE A 108 -1.85 -5.24 6.49
N VAL A 109 -1.88 -4.19 5.67
CA VAL A 109 -1.92 -2.79 6.15
C VAL A 109 -3.14 -2.55 7.04
N ARG A 110 -4.33 -2.97 6.58
CA ARG A 110 -5.58 -2.83 7.35
C ARG A 110 -5.52 -3.58 8.67
N ALA A 111 -4.97 -4.80 8.68
CA ALA A 111 -4.82 -5.58 9.90
C ALA A 111 -3.89 -4.87 10.90
N SER A 112 -2.73 -4.37 10.46
CA SER A 112 -1.82 -3.62 11.32
C SER A 112 -2.47 -2.36 11.90
N VAL A 113 -3.19 -1.59 11.08
CA VAL A 113 -3.87 -0.37 11.55
C VAL A 113 -4.96 -0.70 12.56
N ARG A 114 -5.78 -1.72 12.30
CA ARG A 114 -6.80 -2.18 13.26
C ARG A 114 -6.18 -2.60 14.58
N THR A 115 -5.03 -3.30 14.57
CA THR A 115 -4.33 -3.68 15.80
C THR A 115 -3.73 -2.48 16.56
N TRP A 116 -3.30 -1.42 15.87
CA TRP A 116 -2.72 -0.25 16.54
C TRP A 116 -3.76 0.67 17.17
N LEU A 117 -4.96 0.70 16.59
CA LEU A 117 -6.08 1.53 17.02
C LEU A 117 -7.14 0.74 17.79
N SER A 118 -6.90 -0.54 18.06
CA SER A 118 -7.89 -1.45 18.68
C SER A 118 -9.27 -1.39 18.01
N LEU A 119 -9.31 -1.21 16.68
CA LEU A 119 -10.57 -1.10 15.94
C LEU A 119 -11.22 -2.48 15.77
N PRO A 120 -12.55 -2.60 15.91
CA PRO A 120 -13.25 -3.86 15.67
C PRO A 120 -13.15 -4.31 14.21
N HIS A 121 -13.49 -5.58 13.95
CA HIS A 121 -13.43 -6.11 12.58
C HIS A 121 -14.47 -5.49 11.64
N ASP A 122 -15.57 -5.02 12.23
CA ASP A 122 -16.76 -4.52 11.53
C ASP A 122 -16.61 -3.09 11.01
N VAL A 123 -15.56 -2.38 11.44
CA VAL A 123 -15.28 -1.02 10.97
C VAL A 123 -15.16 -0.97 9.45
N SER A 124 -15.93 -0.05 8.87
CA SER A 124 -15.98 0.15 7.44
C SER A 124 -14.57 0.34 6.84
N ILE A 125 -14.32 -0.36 5.73
CA ILE A 125 -13.06 -0.20 4.98
C ILE A 125 -12.91 1.24 4.44
N GLY A 126 -14.05 1.92 4.19
CA GLY A 126 -14.11 3.31 3.78
C GLY A 126 -13.34 4.22 4.74
N PHE A 127 -13.53 4.06 6.05
CA PHE A 127 -12.86 4.90 7.06
C PHE A 127 -11.35 4.91 6.94
N LEU A 128 -10.75 3.75 6.62
CA LEU A 128 -9.30 3.61 6.49
C LEU A 128 -8.75 4.40 5.30
N TYR A 129 -9.50 4.46 4.19
CA TYR A 129 -9.03 5.03 2.91
C TYR A 129 -9.54 6.45 2.63
N VAL A 130 -10.65 6.87 3.25
CA VAL A 130 -11.18 8.23 3.12
C VAL A 130 -10.16 9.25 3.64
N PRO A 131 -9.97 10.38 2.96
CA PRO A 131 -9.03 11.41 3.39
C PRO A 131 -9.46 12.07 4.71
N ILE A 132 -8.48 12.59 5.46
CA ILE A 132 -8.68 13.21 6.78
C ILE A 132 -9.75 14.30 6.81
N PRO A 133 -9.81 15.25 5.86
CA PRO A 133 -10.82 16.32 5.88
C PRO A 133 -12.27 15.81 5.82
N VAL A 134 -12.47 14.58 5.37
CA VAL A 134 -13.78 13.93 5.24
C VAL A 134 -14.05 12.97 6.41
N GLY A 135 -13.15 12.92 7.40
CA GLY A 135 -13.31 12.11 8.61
C GLY A 135 -12.75 10.69 8.51
N GLY A 136 -11.84 10.40 7.58
CA GLY A 136 -11.13 9.12 7.49
C GLY A 136 -9.66 9.18 7.91
N LEU A 137 -8.94 8.05 7.87
CA LEU A 137 -7.51 7.97 8.23
C LEU A 137 -6.55 8.40 7.10
N GLY A 138 -7.05 8.49 5.87
CA GLY A 138 -6.29 8.92 4.70
C GLY A 138 -5.23 7.93 4.23
N LEU A 139 -5.41 6.63 4.43
CA LEU A 139 -4.47 5.63 3.92
C LEU A 139 -4.62 5.47 2.40
N MET A 140 -3.52 5.19 1.73
CA MET A 140 -3.52 4.88 0.30
C MET A 140 -3.99 3.44 0.08
N CYS A 141 -5.04 3.25 -0.72
CA CYS A 141 -5.45 1.92 -1.19
C CYS A 141 -4.50 1.46 -2.31
N LEU A 142 -3.69 0.42 -2.06
CA LEU A 142 -2.71 -0.08 -3.02
C LEU A 142 -3.38 -0.77 -4.21
N ARG A 143 -4.53 -1.43 -3.99
CA ARG A 143 -5.31 -2.10 -5.04
C ARG A 143 -5.68 -1.18 -6.19
N PHE A 144 -5.94 0.08 -5.90
CA PHE A 144 -6.30 1.10 -6.90
C PHE A 144 -5.09 1.96 -7.30
N SER A 145 -4.36 2.49 -6.32
CA SER A 145 -3.36 3.53 -6.57
C SER A 145 -2.21 3.03 -7.43
N ILE A 146 -1.79 1.77 -7.25
CA ILE A 146 -0.69 1.18 -8.02
C ILE A 146 -1.04 1.01 -9.51
N PRO A 147 -2.16 0.35 -9.88
CA PRO A 147 -2.59 0.30 -11.28
C PRO A 147 -2.72 1.70 -11.91
N TYR A 148 -3.34 2.65 -11.20
CA TYR A 148 -3.48 4.02 -11.67
C TYR A 148 -2.12 4.68 -11.95
N MET A 149 -1.20 4.65 -10.99
CA MET A 149 0.15 5.21 -11.15
C MET A 149 0.91 4.53 -12.30
N LYS A 150 0.71 3.23 -12.50
CA LYS A 150 1.31 2.49 -13.62
C LYS A 150 0.74 2.94 -14.96
N THR A 151 -0.57 3.09 -15.08
CA THR A 151 -1.21 3.61 -16.30
C THR A 151 -0.74 5.03 -16.60
N TYR A 152 -0.77 5.92 -15.60
CA TYR A 152 -0.34 7.30 -15.72
C TYR A 152 1.13 7.41 -16.14
N ARG A 153 2.02 6.59 -15.56
CA ARG A 153 3.44 6.57 -15.93
C ARG A 153 3.65 6.17 -17.38
N VAL A 154 2.99 5.10 -17.84
CA VAL A 154 3.14 4.63 -19.23
C VAL A 154 2.55 5.64 -20.21
N ASP A 155 1.44 6.27 -19.86
CA ASP A 155 0.85 7.35 -20.64
C ASP A 155 1.82 8.53 -20.79
N ARG A 156 2.49 8.94 -19.70
CA ARG A 156 3.54 9.98 -19.74
C ARG A 156 4.76 9.61 -20.57
N LEU A 157 5.08 8.32 -20.73
CA LEU A 157 6.18 7.87 -21.60
C LEU A 157 5.87 8.07 -23.10
N LEU A 158 4.59 8.23 -23.48
CA LEU A 158 4.24 8.56 -24.87
C LEU A 158 4.59 10.00 -25.23
N TYR A 159 4.51 10.90 -24.24
CA TYR A 159 4.75 12.33 -24.41
C TYR A 159 6.18 12.76 -24.03
N SER A 160 7.09 11.81 -23.78
CA SER A 160 8.47 12.14 -23.43
C SER A 160 9.29 12.52 -24.66
N ASP A 161 10.19 13.50 -24.51
CA ASP A 161 11.08 13.95 -25.58
C ASP A 161 12.07 12.87 -26.05
N HIS A 162 12.36 11.88 -25.19
CA HIS A 162 13.27 10.80 -25.51
C HIS A 162 12.62 9.73 -26.40
N TYR A 163 13.13 9.60 -27.63
CA TYR A 163 12.72 8.58 -28.60
C TYR A 163 12.71 7.15 -28.04
N GLN A 164 13.69 6.80 -27.19
CA GLN A 164 13.76 5.45 -26.61
C GLN A 164 12.55 5.15 -25.71
N CYS A 165 12.02 6.15 -25.01
CA CYS A 165 10.87 6.01 -24.12
C CYS A 165 9.58 5.80 -24.93
N THR A 166 9.39 6.56 -26.01
CA THR A 166 8.20 6.41 -26.88
C THR A 166 8.20 5.05 -27.58
N VAL A 167 9.36 4.60 -28.09
CA VAL A 167 9.52 3.26 -28.67
C VAL A 167 9.31 2.15 -27.65
N ALA A 168 9.69 2.34 -26.38
CA ALA A 168 9.47 1.34 -25.35
C ALA A 168 7.98 1.05 -25.12
N VAL A 169 7.11 2.06 -25.24
CA VAL A 169 5.64 1.88 -25.08
C VAL A 169 5.04 1.04 -26.19
N THR A 170 5.61 1.05 -27.40
CA THR A 170 5.10 0.23 -28.52
C THR A 170 5.40 -1.26 -28.35
N LYS A 171 6.35 -1.63 -27.46
CA LYS A 171 6.71 -3.02 -27.21
C LYS A 171 5.57 -3.80 -26.55
N ASP A 172 5.37 -5.03 -27.00
CA ASP A 172 4.29 -5.91 -26.54
C ASP A 172 4.29 -6.14 -25.03
N PHE A 173 5.47 -6.21 -24.42
CA PHE A 173 5.60 -6.37 -22.96
C PHE A 173 4.91 -5.23 -22.21
N ILE A 174 5.18 -3.99 -22.59
CA ILE A 174 4.58 -2.80 -21.96
C ILE A 174 3.09 -2.73 -22.28
N ARG A 175 2.68 -3.01 -23.52
CA ARG A 175 1.26 -3.05 -23.90
C ARG A 175 0.45 -4.06 -23.08
N LYS A 176 0.98 -5.28 -22.87
CA LYS A 176 0.35 -6.30 -22.01
C LYS A 176 0.26 -5.83 -20.56
N ALA A 177 1.34 -5.23 -20.04
CA ALA A 177 1.36 -4.70 -18.68
C ALA A 177 0.39 -3.51 -18.50
N LEU A 178 0.23 -2.66 -19.52
CA LEU A 178 -0.72 -1.54 -19.52
C LEU A 178 -2.17 -2.05 -19.51
N ARG A 179 -2.51 -2.99 -20.40
CA ARG A 179 -3.84 -3.62 -20.43
C ARG A 179 -4.17 -4.28 -19.09
N GLN A 180 -3.21 -4.98 -18.50
CA GLN A 180 -3.38 -5.57 -17.17
C GLN A 180 -3.65 -4.48 -16.11
N ALA A 181 -2.90 -3.36 -16.13
CA ALA A 181 -3.12 -2.26 -15.20
C ALA A 181 -4.48 -1.60 -15.38
N GLN A 182 -4.92 -1.36 -16.62
CA GLN A 182 -6.25 -0.82 -16.94
C GLN A 182 -7.39 -1.76 -16.50
N ASN A 183 -7.24 -3.07 -16.67
CA ASN A 183 -8.23 -4.01 -16.15
C ASN A 183 -8.29 -3.98 -14.62
N LEU A 184 -7.15 -3.69 -13.97
CA LEU A 184 -7.05 -3.61 -12.53
C LEU A 184 -7.57 -2.28 -11.94
N THR A 185 -7.74 -1.22 -12.73
CA THR A 185 -8.38 0.03 -12.26
C THR A 185 -9.89 -0.09 -12.13
N GLN A 186 -10.50 -1.15 -12.69
CA GLN A 186 -11.89 -1.50 -12.46
C GLN A 186 -12.03 -2.18 -11.10
N PHE A 187 -12.86 -1.62 -10.22
CA PHE A 187 -13.11 -2.17 -8.89
C PHE A 187 -14.51 -1.79 -8.40
N GLY A 188 -15.28 -2.79 -7.95
CA GLY A 188 -16.61 -2.54 -7.38
C GLY A 188 -17.65 -2.01 -8.37
N GLY A 189 -17.48 -2.28 -9.67
CA GLY A 189 -18.36 -1.77 -10.74
C GLY A 189 -17.99 -0.39 -11.26
N ASP A 190 -17.08 0.33 -10.59
CA ASP A 190 -16.61 1.65 -11.02
C ASP A 190 -15.25 1.57 -11.72
N VAL A 191 -15.06 2.44 -12.72
CA VAL A 191 -13.77 2.66 -13.40
C VAL A 191 -13.09 3.87 -12.80
N PHE A 192 -11.95 3.65 -12.13
CA PHE A 192 -11.22 4.74 -11.51
C PHE A 192 -10.13 5.29 -12.44
N GLY A 193 -10.46 6.38 -13.14
CA GLY A 193 -9.51 7.11 -13.98
C GLY A 193 -8.71 8.19 -13.25
N SER A 194 -9.00 8.48 -11.99
CA SER A 194 -8.38 9.56 -11.22
C SER A 194 -8.34 9.28 -9.72
N VAL A 195 -7.37 9.86 -9.03
CA VAL A 195 -7.29 9.85 -7.56
C VAL A 195 -8.54 10.46 -6.94
N ALA A 196 -9.11 11.50 -7.56
CA ALA A 196 -10.34 12.14 -7.08
C ALA A 196 -11.55 11.20 -7.15
N ALA A 197 -11.65 10.40 -8.22
CA ALA A 197 -12.71 9.41 -8.37
C ALA A 197 -12.63 8.33 -7.29
N ALA A 198 -11.42 7.86 -6.96
CA ALA A 198 -11.23 6.90 -5.88
C ALA A 198 -11.57 7.47 -4.51
N ARG A 199 -11.20 8.73 -4.23
CA ARG A 199 -11.61 9.42 -3.00
C ARG A 199 -13.14 9.50 -2.90
N LYS A 200 -13.81 9.93 -3.98
CA LYS A 200 -15.28 10.02 -4.04
C LYS A 200 -15.95 8.67 -3.77
N TYR A 201 -15.41 7.58 -4.32
CA TYR A 201 -15.92 6.23 -4.07
C TYR A 201 -15.78 5.82 -2.61
N TRP A 202 -14.60 5.98 -2.00
CA TRP A 202 -14.40 5.62 -0.61
C TRP A 202 -15.24 6.49 0.34
N THR A 203 -15.41 7.78 0.02
CA THR A 203 -16.31 8.68 0.75
C THR A 203 -17.76 8.22 0.68
N ARG A 204 -18.26 7.91 -0.53
CA ARG A 204 -19.61 7.37 -0.71
C ARG A 204 -19.80 6.06 0.08
N ASN A 205 -18.81 5.16 0.01
CA ASN A 205 -18.82 3.89 0.73
C ASN A 205 -18.76 4.07 2.26
N LEU A 206 -18.09 5.11 2.77
CA LEU A 206 -18.09 5.42 4.20
C LEU A 206 -19.47 5.94 4.63
N HIS A 207 -19.99 6.96 3.94
CA HIS A 207 -21.25 7.62 4.32
C HIS A 207 -22.49 6.74 4.10
N SER A 208 -22.40 5.72 3.23
CA SER A 208 -23.47 4.73 3.06
C SER A 208 -23.58 3.77 4.25
N ASN A 209 -22.51 3.58 5.01
CA ASN A 209 -22.53 2.73 6.21
C ASN A 209 -23.10 3.50 7.40
N PHE A 210 -23.73 2.77 8.32
CA PHE A 210 -24.34 3.33 9.52
C PHE A 210 -23.33 4.17 10.33
N ASP A 211 -22.18 3.58 10.65
CA ASP A 211 -21.08 4.20 11.41
C ASP A 211 -20.50 5.46 10.74
N GLY A 212 -20.51 5.52 9.40
CA GLY A 212 -19.90 6.61 8.64
C GLY A 212 -20.88 7.72 8.24
N ARG A 213 -22.18 7.54 8.46
CA ARG A 213 -23.20 8.54 8.12
C ARG A 213 -23.04 9.85 8.91
N PRO A 214 -22.73 9.85 10.22
CA PRO A 214 -22.47 11.08 10.97
C PRO A 214 -21.27 11.87 10.44
N LEU A 215 -20.29 11.18 9.84
CA LEU A 215 -19.07 11.79 9.30
C LEU A 215 -19.30 12.59 8.01
N SER A 216 -20.50 12.52 7.43
CA SER A 216 -20.85 13.26 6.22
C SER A 216 -20.77 14.79 6.37
N GLN A 217 -20.85 15.30 7.60
CA GLN A 217 -20.75 16.73 7.90
C GLN A 217 -19.32 17.22 8.17
N CYS A 218 -18.37 16.31 8.40
CA CYS A 218 -16.96 16.65 8.64
C CYS A 218 -16.32 17.55 7.56
N PRO A 219 -16.62 17.42 6.26
CA PRO A 219 -16.07 18.29 5.23
C PRO A 219 -16.36 19.78 5.43
N THR A 220 -17.48 20.14 6.07
CA THR A 220 -17.87 21.53 6.37
C THR A 220 -16.89 22.20 7.32
N ALA A 221 -16.30 21.42 8.23
CA ALA A 221 -15.32 21.88 9.20
C ALA A 221 -14.04 21.04 9.09
N SER A 222 -13.38 21.06 7.92
CA SER A 222 -12.22 20.22 7.63
C SER A 222 -11.08 20.33 8.66
N GLY A 223 -10.87 21.51 9.25
CA GLY A 223 -9.88 21.75 10.30
C GLY A 223 -10.15 20.96 11.60
N SER A 224 -11.41 20.63 11.89
CA SER A 224 -11.77 19.84 13.08
C SER A 224 -11.17 18.43 13.05
N MET A 225 -10.83 17.92 11.87
CA MET A 225 -10.28 16.57 11.67
C MET A 225 -8.74 16.54 11.69
N ALA A 226 -8.07 17.68 11.88
CA ALA A 226 -6.61 17.76 11.84
C ALA A 226 -5.92 16.82 12.85
N TRP A 227 -6.56 16.56 14.00
CA TRP A 227 -6.03 15.67 15.04
C TRP A 227 -5.82 14.22 14.57
N LEU A 228 -6.58 13.74 13.57
CA LEU A 228 -6.39 12.41 12.94
C LEU A 228 -5.13 12.36 12.07
N GLY A 229 -4.72 13.51 11.53
CA GLY A 229 -3.71 13.63 10.49
C GLY A 229 -2.33 13.99 11.00
N GLU A 230 -2.25 15.10 11.73
CA GLU A 230 -1.00 15.73 12.18
C GLU A 230 -0.61 15.28 13.59
N GLY A 231 -1.57 14.66 14.28
CA GLY A 231 -1.46 14.36 15.71
C GLY A 231 -1.53 15.63 16.54
N THR A 232 -1.94 15.50 17.79
CA THR A 232 -1.87 16.60 18.75
C THR A 232 -0.81 16.26 19.78
N THR A 233 -0.06 17.28 20.21
CA THR A 233 0.94 17.13 21.29
C THR A 233 0.29 16.75 22.61
N PHE A 234 -0.96 17.18 22.80
CA PHE A 234 -1.73 17.03 24.03
C PHE A 234 -2.29 15.62 24.27
N LEU A 235 -2.62 14.86 23.22
CA LEU A 235 -3.23 13.53 23.40
C LEU A 235 -2.21 12.45 23.80
N LYS A 236 -2.57 11.68 24.82
CA LYS A 236 -1.93 10.39 25.12
C LYS A 236 -2.32 9.36 24.06
N GLY A 237 -1.54 8.28 23.97
CA GLY A 237 -1.79 7.25 22.98
C GLY A 237 -3.14 6.55 23.15
N ILE A 238 -3.57 6.33 24.40
CA ILE A 238 -4.86 5.68 24.71
C ILE A 238 -6.05 6.60 24.41
N GLU A 239 -5.97 7.88 24.81
CA GLU A 239 -6.98 8.89 24.53
C GLU A 239 -7.21 9.06 23.02
N PHE A 240 -6.13 8.99 22.22
CA PHE A 240 -6.24 9.01 20.77
C PHE A 240 -6.99 7.79 20.20
N ILE A 241 -6.78 6.61 20.79
CA ILE A 241 -7.48 5.39 20.39
C ILE A 241 -8.98 5.50 20.74
N ASP A 242 -9.28 5.96 21.95
CA ASP A 242 -10.67 6.12 22.41
C ASP A 242 -11.41 7.16 21.57
N LEU A 243 -10.76 8.28 21.25
CA LEU A 243 -11.32 9.31 20.37
C LEU A 243 -11.53 8.77 18.95
N ALA A 244 -10.58 7.99 18.40
CA ALA A 244 -10.74 7.36 17.09
C ALA A 244 -11.92 6.38 17.06
N ASN A 245 -12.12 5.59 18.12
CA ASN A 245 -13.28 4.70 18.27
C ASN A 245 -14.59 5.48 18.42
N PHE A 246 -14.60 6.56 19.21
CA PHE A 246 -15.75 7.45 19.34
C PHE A 246 -16.13 8.10 18.01
N HIS A 247 -15.12 8.55 17.25
CA HIS A 247 -15.29 9.23 15.98
C HIS A 247 -16.02 8.37 14.94
N ILE A 248 -15.75 7.07 14.89
CA ILE A 248 -16.46 6.12 14.00
C ILE A 248 -17.63 5.41 14.69
N ALA A 249 -18.04 5.86 15.89
CA ALA A 249 -19.12 5.25 16.67
C ALA A 249 -18.93 3.75 16.96
N THR A 250 -17.68 3.26 17.03
CA THR A 250 -17.36 1.84 17.25
C THR A 250 -17.05 1.50 18.71
N ILE A 251 -17.49 2.35 19.65
CA ILE A 251 -17.32 2.06 21.06
C ILE A 251 -18.02 0.74 21.37
N SER A 252 -17.25 -0.24 21.84
CA SER A 252 -17.78 -1.40 22.55
C SER A 252 -18.68 -0.85 23.65
N ASN A 253 -19.99 -1.04 23.52
CA ASN A 253 -20.99 -0.95 24.57
C ASN A 253 -20.41 -0.63 25.96
N LEU A 254 -20.83 0.51 26.52
CA LEU A 254 -20.44 1.14 27.80
C LEU A 254 -20.61 0.25 29.07
N THR A 255 -20.56 -1.07 28.98
CA THR A 255 -20.64 -1.99 30.12
C THR A 255 -19.29 -2.26 30.79
N CYS A 256 -18.19 -1.74 30.25
CA CYS A 256 -16.86 -1.84 30.86
C CYS A 256 -16.21 -0.46 31.09
N LEU A 257 -16.98 0.53 31.54
CA LEU A 257 -16.42 1.56 32.40
C LEU A 257 -16.25 0.91 33.78
N THR A 258 -15.05 0.36 34.02
CA THR A 258 -14.63 -0.03 35.36
C THR A 258 -14.75 1.19 36.26
N TRP A 259 -15.72 1.17 37.16
CA TRP A 259 -15.76 2.11 38.29
C TRP A 259 -14.43 2.04 39.04
N PRO A 260 -13.90 3.16 39.56
CA PRO A 260 -12.73 3.12 40.42
C PRO A 260 -13.11 2.32 41.67
N VAL A 261 -12.59 1.10 41.79
CA VAL A 261 -12.69 0.31 43.02
C VAL A 261 -11.88 1.05 44.07
N HIS A 262 -12.57 1.85 44.87
CA HIS A 262 -12.01 2.41 46.09
C HIS A 262 -11.58 1.27 47.00
N LEU A 263 -10.30 1.33 47.38
CA LEU A 263 -9.65 0.73 48.53
C LEU A 263 -10.61 0.12 49.58
N THR A 264 -10.61 -1.21 49.66
CA THR A 264 -10.81 -1.91 50.94
C THR A 264 -9.76 -3.00 51.08
N THR A 265 -8.70 -2.62 51.79
CA THR A 265 -7.92 -3.48 52.68
C THR A 265 -8.84 -4.44 53.44
N GLN A 266 -8.66 -5.76 53.29
CA GLN A 266 -8.55 -6.71 54.41
C GLN A 266 -8.37 -8.16 53.93
N SER A 267 -7.21 -8.71 54.28
CA SER A 267 -6.99 -10.07 54.82
C SER A 267 -7.73 -11.27 54.21
N ARG A 268 -6.97 -12.21 53.64
CA ARG A 268 -6.70 -13.52 54.29
C ARG A 268 -5.78 -14.37 53.42
N TRP A 269 -4.62 -14.69 53.99
CA TRP A 269 -3.85 -15.87 53.67
C TRP A 269 -4.55 -17.09 54.26
N LEU A 270 -4.80 -18.10 53.44
CA LEU A 270 -4.64 -19.54 53.68
C LEU A 270 -4.89 -20.27 52.37
#